data_AF-A0A1W6JZ56-F1
#
_entry.id   AF-A0A1W6JZ56-F1
#
_cell.length_a   1.000
_cell.length_b   1.000
_cell.length_c   1.000
_cell.angle_alpha   90.00
_cell.angle_beta   90.00
_cell.angle_gamma   90.00
#
_symmetry.space_group_name_H-M   'P 1'
#
loop_
_entity.id
_entity.type
_entity.pdbx_description
1 polymer ?
#
loop_
_entity_poly.entity_id
_entity_poly.type
_entity_poly.pdbx_seq_one_letter_code
_entity_poly.pdbx_strand_id
1 'polypeptide(L)'
;MVSYTYCVEQNGDKVYLTPGKECHGVYYIFEYTKDMQLLVSRCINHNCMPIDDISTINLKFKDEPEYLNEILSKINNIRQFLNKYNIKIYFLLKDTSVLEAIYSPLTYYYKYLGINDPEFRDKELNYLKEWSQRLLLLVKLVESIGVKKFTSHLDSLDGRYALWIGSNDPVVSFITNNDKEITLWLLYNGCEIFLKEQNIEICVEKDKLIFNGNKFNFENMDTILHKIL
;
A
#
# COMPACT_ATOMS: atom_id res chain seq x y z
N MET A 1 -6.45 -23.02 11.00
CA MET A 1 -7.06 -22.54 9.75
C MET A 1 -8.41 -21.97 10.15
N VAL A 2 -8.69 -20.74 9.78
CA VAL A 2 -9.95 -20.05 10.11
C VAL A 2 -10.70 -19.83 8.81
N SER A 3 -12.00 -20.09 8.79
CA SER A 3 -12.83 -20.00 7.59
C SER A 3 -14.04 -19.11 7.81
N TYR A 4 -14.35 -18.25 6.83
CA TYR A 4 -15.53 -17.38 6.84
C TYR A 4 -16.37 -17.62 5.59
N THR A 5 -17.69 -17.70 5.77
CA THR A 5 -18.66 -17.91 4.69
C THR A 5 -19.40 -16.61 4.39
N TYR A 6 -19.34 -16.20 3.12
CA TYR A 6 -19.90 -14.95 2.61
C TYR A 6 -20.97 -15.25 1.56
N CYS A 7 -22.24 -14.98 1.89
CA CYS A 7 -23.32 -15.13 0.92
C CYS A 7 -23.37 -13.92 -0.01
N VAL A 8 -23.77 -14.13 -1.27
CA VAL A 8 -24.02 -13.04 -2.23
C VAL A 8 -25.42 -12.47 -2.00
N GLU A 9 -25.56 -11.14 -1.98
CA GLU A 9 -26.86 -10.47 -1.93
C GLU A 9 -27.70 -10.77 -3.19
N GLN A 10 -29.03 -10.61 -3.10
CA GLN A 10 -29.95 -10.96 -4.21
C GLN A 10 -29.69 -10.16 -5.50
N ASN A 11 -29.16 -8.95 -5.38
CA ASN A 11 -28.76 -8.08 -6.49
C ASN A 11 -27.36 -8.43 -7.07
N GLY A 12 -26.61 -9.33 -6.42
CA GLY A 12 -25.41 -9.95 -6.98
C GLY A 12 -24.09 -9.18 -6.84
N ASP A 13 -24.10 -7.97 -6.29
CA ASP A 13 -22.91 -7.08 -6.27
C ASP A 13 -22.15 -7.08 -4.93
N LYS A 14 -22.81 -7.50 -3.85
CA LYS A 14 -22.26 -7.49 -2.49
C LYS A 14 -22.28 -8.85 -1.83
N VAL A 15 -21.38 -9.02 -0.87
CA VAL A 15 -21.35 -10.16 0.03
C VAL A 15 -21.50 -9.75 1.48
N TYR A 16 -22.19 -10.58 2.25
CA TYR A 16 -22.37 -10.42 3.68
C TYR A 16 -21.98 -11.71 4.41
N LEU A 17 -21.38 -11.54 5.59
CA LEU A 17 -20.99 -12.67 6.40
C LEU A 17 -22.22 -13.38 6.96
N THR A 18 -22.20 -14.72 6.93
CA THR A 18 -23.25 -15.53 7.52
C THR A 18 -22.66 -16.49 8.55
N PRO A 19 -22.69 -16.14 9.85
CA PRO A 19 -22.26 -17.04 10.90
C PRO A 19 -23.26 -18.20 11.03
N GLY A 20 -22.83 -19.42 10.71
CA GLY A 20 -23.56 -20.65 11.05
C GLY A 20 -24.93 -20.86 10.37
N LYS A 21 -25.26 -20.15 9.28
CA LYS A 21 -26.45 -20.45 8.46
C LYS A 21 -26.05 -20.89 7.05
N GLU A 22 -26.90 -21.69 6.43
CA GLU A 22 -26.78 -22.08 5.03
C GLU A 22 -27.04 -20.88 4.11
N CYS A 23 -26.08 -20.57 3.23
CA CYS A 23 -26.31 -19.69 2.10
C CYS A 23 -27.08 -20.47 1.03
N HIS A 24 -28.26 -19.99 0.61
CA HIS A 24 -28.92 -20.52 -0.58
C HIS A 24 -28.41 -19.78 -1.83
N GLY A 25 -28.09 -20.52 -2.89
CA GLY A 25 -27.57 -19.95 -4.14
C GLY A 25 -26.04 -19.85 -4.17
N VAL A 26 -25.52 -18.67 -4.53
CA VAL A 26 -24.08 -18.42 -4.71
C VAL A 26 -23.48 -17.87 -3.41
N TYR A 27 -22.37 -18.44 -2.97
CA TYR A 27 -21.61 -17.95 -1.83
C TYR A 27 -20.12 -18.25 -1.98
N TYR A 28 -19.30 -17.63 -1.14
CA TYR A 28 -17.86 -17.75 -1.14
C TYR A 28 -17.37 -18.19 0.23
N ILE A 29 -16.36 -19.06 0.24
CA ILE A 29 -15.66 -19.49 1.45
C ILE A 29 -14.25 -18.92 1.38
N PHE A 30 -13.89 -18.17 2.41
CA PHE A 30 -12.57 -17.56 2.58
C PHE A 30 -11.85 -18.31 3.69
N GLU A 31 -10.74 -18.97 3.36
CA GLU A 31 -9.97 -19.76 4.30
C GLU A 31 -8.57 -19.18 4.49
N TYR A 32 -8.20 -19.00 5.76
CA TYR A 32 -6.96 -18.36 6.17
C TYR A 32 -6.02 -19.37 6.80
N THR A 33 -4.84 -19.52 6.21
CA THR A 33 -3.77 -20.36 6.75
C THR A 33 -3.13 -19.70 7.97
N LYS A 34 -2.26 -20.44 8.68
CA LYS A 34 -1.50 -19.87 9.82
C LYS A 34 -0.58 -18.74 9.39
N ASP A 35 -0.12 -18.75 8.14
CA ASP A 35 0.75 -17.74 7.54
C ASP A 35 -0.04 -16.64 6.81
N MET A 36 -1.35 -16.52 7.09
CA MET A 36 -2.24 -15.54 6.48
C MET A 36 -2.33 -15.66 4.95
N GLN A 37 -2.14 -16.85 4.38
CA GLN A 37 -2.50 -17.07 2.98
C GLN A 37 -4.03 -17.19 2.87
N LEU A 38 -4.60 -16.56 1.85
CA LEU A 38 -6.01 -16.61 1.55
C LEU A 38 -6.28 -17.66 0.46
N LEU A 39 -7.12 -18.63 0.77
CA LEU A 39 -7.74 -19.53 -0.20
C LEU A 39 -9.21 -19.15 -0.35
N VAL A 40 -9.69 -19.07 -1.58
CA VAL A 40 -11.10 -18.73 -1.85
C VAL A 40 -11.75 -19.84 -2.65
N SER A 41 -12.94 -20.24 -2.24
CA SER A 41 -13.81 -21.14 -3.00
C SER A 41 -15.13 -20.46 -3.33
N ARG A 42 -15.62 -20.62 -4.56
CA ARG A 42 -16.98 -20.25 -4.96
C ARG A 42 -17.87 -21.48 -4.88
N CYS A 43 -19.00 -21.35 -4.20
CA CYS A 43 -19.97 -22.41 -4.05
C CYS A 43 -21.31 -22.04 -4.67
N ILE A 44 -21.95 -23.02 -5.32
CA ILE A 44 -23.30 -22.92 -5.88
C ILE A 44 -24.07 -24.14 -5.40
N ASN A 45 -25.10 -23.93 -4.57
CA ASN A 45 -25.92 -25.02 -4.00
C ASN A 45 -25.05 -26.15 -3.41
N HIS A 46 -24.07 -25.78 -2.57
CA HIS A 46 -23.12 -26.68 -1.89
C HIS A 46 -22.03 -27.32 -2.78
N ASN A 47 -22.05 -27.11 -4.10
CA ASN A 47 -20.94 -27.50 -4.96
C ASN A 47 -19.90 -26.38 -4.98
N CYS A 48 -18.74 -26.62 -4.36
CA CYS A 48 -17.66 -25.64 -4.24
C CYS A 48 -16.52 -25.93 -5.21
N MET A 49 -16.02 -24.88 -5.85
CA MET A 49 -14.81 -24.91 -6.68
C MET A 49 -13.81 -23.87 -6.16
N PRO A 50 -12.51 -24.22 -6.07
CA PRO A 50 -11.48 -23.25 -5.72
C PRO A 50 -11.37 -22.17 -6.80
N ILE A 51 -11.00 -20.96 -6.37
CA ILE A 51 -10.69 -19.84 -7.25
C ILE A 51 -9.17 -19.68 -7.27
N ASP A 52 -8.55 -20.08 -8.38
CA ASP A 52 -7.09 -20.02 -8.53
C ASP A 52 -6.59 -18.58 -8.68
N ASP A 53 -7.41 -17.70 -9.28
CA ASP A 53 -7.08 -16.28 -9.47
C ASP A 53 -8.13 -15.38 -8.81
N ILE A 54 -7.76 -14.82 -7.65
CA ILE A 54 -8.58 -13.88 -6.87
C ILE A 54 -8.96 -12.64 -7.69
N SER A 55 -8.19 -12.28 -8.74
CA SER A 55 -8.51 -11.13 -9.59
C SER A 55 -9.83 -11.28 -10.36
N THR A 56 -10.33 -12.51 -10.48
CA THR A 56 -11.64 -12.83 -11.09
C THR A 56 -12.83 -12.52 -10.18
N ILE A 57 -12.60 -12.26 -8.89
CA ILE A 57 -13.63 -11.93 -7.92
C ILE A 57 -13.90 -10.43 -7.97
N ASN A 58 -15.14 -10.05 -8.29
CA ASN A 58 -15.60 -8.67 -8.31
C ASN A 58 -16.80 -8.47 -7.37
N LEU A 59 -16.55 -8.62 -6.07
CA LEU A 59 -17.57 -8.50 -5.02
C LEU A 59 -17.14 -7.45 -4.02
N LYS A 60 -18.12 -6.77 -3.43
CA LYS A 60 -17.88 -5.85 -2.32
C LYS A 60 -18.42 -6.39 -1.01
N PHE A 61 -17.72 -6.18 0.08
CA PHE A 61 -18.30 -6.45 1.40
C PHE A 61 -19.42 -5.44 1.69
N LYS A 62 -20.51 -5.90 2.30
CA LYS A 62 -21.65 -5.03 2.63
C LYS A 62 -21.28 -3.90 3.57
N ASP A 63 -20.44 -4.20 4.57
CA ASP A 63 -20.04 -3.31 5.65
C ASP A 63 -18.59 -2.83 5.45
N GLU A 64 -18.31 -2.21 4.30
CA GLU A 64 -17.01 -1.59 4.02
C GLU A 64 -16.79 -0.31 4.84
N PRO A 65 -15.60 -0.12 5.43
CA PRO A 65 -15.25 1.15 6.05
C PRO A 65 -15.28 2.30 5.03
N GLU A 66 -15.92 3.42 5.37
CA GLU A 66 -16.11 4.57 4.46
C GLU A 66 -14.79 5.12 3.88
N TYR A 67 -13.72 5.09 4.67
CA TYR A 67 -12.40 5.60 4.29
C TYR A 67 -11.58 4.64 3.42
N LEU A 68 -12.08 3.43 3.14
CA LEU A 68 -11.37 2.42 2.34
C LEU A 68 -11.06 2.92 0.93
N ASN A 69 -12.05 3.50 0.25
CA ASN A 69 -11.88 4.00 -1.12
C ASN A 69 -10.83 5.12 -1.19
N GLU A 70 -10.73 5.95 -0.15
CA GLU A 70 -9.70 6.96 -0.04
C GLU A 70 -8.31 6.31 0.03
N ILE A 71 -8.12 5.30 0.89
CA ILE A 71 -6.85 4.57 1.02
C ILE A 71 -6.47 3.91 -0.31
N LEU A 72 -7.41 3.21 -0.97
CA LEU A 72 -7.14 2.53 -2.24
C LEU A 72 -6.76 3.50 -3.36
N SER A 73 -7.39 4.68 -3.41
CA SER A 73 -7.03 5.75 -4.34
C SER A 73 -5.59 6.24 -4.12
N LYS A 74 -5.18 6.41 -2.86
CA LYS A 74 -3.80 6.78 -2.50
C LYS A 74 -2.79 5.73 -2.95
N ILE A 75 -3.11 4.45 -2.75
CA ILE A 75 -2.29 3.33 -3.22
C ILE A 75 -2.14 3.33 -4.73
N ASN A 76 -3.21 3.64 -5.48
CA ASN A 76 -3.12 3.73 -6.94
C ASN A 76 -2.13 4.82 -7.40
N ASN A 77 -2.13 5.99 -6.77
CA ASN A 77 -1.16 7.05 -7.06
C ASN A 77 0.29 6.61 -6.77
N ILE A 78 0.50 5.90 -5.66
CA ILE A 78 1.81 5.33 -5.31
C ILE A 78 2.25 4.34 -6.41
N ARG A 79 1.36 3.44 -6.85
CA ARG A 79 1.66 2.46 -7.91
C ARG A 79 2.04 3.12 -9.23
N GLN A 80 1.32 4.18 -9.62
CA GLN A 80 1.65 4.96 -10.83
C GLN A 80 3.04 5.57 -10.75
N PHE A 81 3.41 6.15 -9.61
CA PHE A 81 4.76 6.68 -9.38
C PHE A 81 5.83 5.59 -9.46
N LEU A 82 5.61 4.45 -8.80
CA LEU A 82 6.56 3.32 -8.83
C LEU A 82 6.77 2.81 -10.25
N ASN A 83 5.70 2.65 -11.03
CA ASN A 83 5.77 2.23 -12.42
C ASN A 83 6.49 3.27 -13.30
N LYS A 84 6.16 4.56 -13.15
CA LYS A 84 6.78 5.67 -13.90
C LYS A 84 8.30 5.67 -13.78
N TYR A 85 8.81 5.39 -12.59
CA TYR A 85 10.24 5.42 -12.31
C TYR A 85 10.89 4.02 -12.22
N ASN A 86 10.15 2.97 -12.55
CA ASN A 86 10.59 1.59 -12.50
C ASN A 86 11.16 1.18 -11.11
N ILE A 87 10.47 1.55 -10.04
CA ILE A 87 10.87 1.34 -8.64
C ILE A 87 10.09 0.17 -8.04
N LYS A 88 10.76 -0.63 -7.22
CA LYS A 88 10.21 -1.68 -6.37
C LYS A 88 10.55 -1.37 -4.91
N ILE A 89 9.51 -1.34 -4.07
CA ILE A 89 9.61 -1.15 -2.62
C ILE A 89 9.86 -2.49 -1.92
N TYR A 90 10.73 -2.45 -0.91
CA TYR A 90 11.02 -3.54 0.01
C TYR A 90 10.82 -3.06 1.45
N PHE A 91 10.08 -3.82 2.25
CA PHE A 91 9.97 -3.60 3.68
C PHE A 91 10.93 -4.56 4.38
N LEU A 92 11.87 -4.02 5.16
CA LEU A 92 12.71 -4.84 6.05
C LEU A 92 11.99 -5.20 7.37
N LEU A 93 10.71 -4.84 7.49
CA LEU A 93 9.84 -5.13 8.63
C LEU A 93 9.09 -6.45 8.41
N LYS A 94 8.64 -7.07 9.51
CA LYS A 94 7.92 -8.36 9.48
C LYS A 94 6.55 -8.30 8.80
N ASP A 95 5.92 -7.12 8.77
CA ASP A 95 4.61 -6.94 8.15
C ASP A 95 4.74 -6.54 6.68
N THR A 96 4.11 -7.31 5.81
CA THR A 96 4.11 -7.14 4.34
C THR A 96 2.74 -6.73 3.79
N SER A 97 1.75 -6.50 4.66
CA SER A 97 0.38 -6.10 4.32
C SER A 97 0.34 -4.92 3.35
N VAL A 98 1.16 -3.89 3.61
CA VAL A 98 1.28 -2.70 2.75
C VAL A 98 1.83 -3.03 1.36
N LEU A 99 2.82 -3.92 1.27
CA LEU A 99 3.36 -4.35 -0.02
C LEU A 99 2.32 -5.13 -0.82
N GLU A 100 1.54 -5.97 -0.14
CA GLU A 100 0.45 -6.69 -0.77
C GLU A 100 -0.61 -5.72 -1.31
N ALA A 101 -0.96 -4.67 -0.55
CA ALA A 101 -1.87 -3.63 -1.04
C ALA A 101 -1.33 -2.91 -2.30
N ILE A 102 -0.02 -2.68 -2.37
CA ILE A 102 0.62 -2.00 -3.52
C ILE A 102 0.71 -2.90 -4.75
N TYR A 103 1.13 -4.15 -4.59
CA TYR A 103 1.38 -5.04 -5.72
C TYR A 103 0.17 -5.89 -6.13
N SER A 104 -0.63 -6.30 -5.15
CA SER A 104 -1.76 -7.21 -5.30
C SER A 104 -2.99 -6.69 -4.52
N PRO A 105 -3.55 -5.52 -4.90
CA PRO A 105 -4.59 -4.84 -4.12
C PRO A 105 -5.86 -5.67 -3.89
N LEU A 106 -6.24 -6.54 -4.84
CA LEU A 106 -7.40 -7.42 -4.68
C LEU A 106 -7.12 -8.52 -3.64
N THR A 107 -5.94 -9.12 -3.65
CA THR A 107 -5.53 -10.08 -2.62
C THR A 107 -5.57 -9.42 -1.25
N TYR A 108 -4.99 -8.23 -1.12
CA TYR A 108 -5.04 -7.46 0.12
C TYR A 108 -6.50 -7.19 0.55
N TYR A 109 -7.32 -6.67 -0.37
CA TYR A 109 -8.71 -6.33 -0.10
C TYR A 109 -9.47 -7.52 0.49
N TYR A 110 -9.42 -8.68 -0.17
CA TYR A 110 -10.13 -9.88 0.27
C TYR A 110 -9.49 -10.53 1.50
N LYS A 111 -8.16 -10.50 1.62
CA LYS A 111 -7.45 -11.09 2.75
C LYS A 111 -7.73 -10.33 4.05
N TYR A 112 -7.72 -9.00 4.02
CA TYR A 112 -7.83 -8.20 5.24
C TYR A 112 -9.26 -7.77 5.55
N LEU A 113 -10.11 -7.52 4.54
CA LEU A 113 -11.53 -7.20 4.79
C LEU A 113 -12.42 -8.45 4.95
N GLY A 114 -12.00 -9.59 4.39
CA GLY A 114 -12.70 -10.86 4.51
C GLY A 114 -12.52 -11.57 5.86
N ILE A 115 -11.80 -10.98 6.81
CA ILE A 115 -11.70 -11.48 8.17
C ILE A 115 -12.84 -10.91 9.01
N ASN A 116 -13.60 -11.79 9.67
CA ASN A 116 -14.64 -11.39 10.62
C ASN A 116 -14.06 -11.08 12.01
N ASP A 117 -13.15 -10.13 12.06
CA ASP A 117 -12.60 -9.55 13.27
C ASP A 117 -12.45 -8.04 13.02
N PRO A 118 -13.38 -7.21 13.51
CA PRO A 118 -13.34 -5.76 13.30
C PRO A 118 -12.08 -5.11 13.89
N GLU A 119 -11.59 -5.57 15.04
CA GLU A 119 -10.40 -4.99 15.68
C GLU A 119 -9.15 -5.24 14.83
N PHE A 120 -9.01 -6.47 14.33
CA PHE A 120 -7.93 -6.82 13.40
C PHE A 120 -8.03 -6.01 12.10
N ARG A 121 -9.22 -5.98 11.48
CA ARG A 121 -9.45 -5.27 10.22
C ARG A 121 -9.15 -3.78 10.35
N ASP A 122 -9.64 -3.14 11.41
CA ASP A 122 -9.42 -1.71 11.63
C ASP A 122 -7.95 -1.40 11.91
N LYS A 123 -7.25 -2.28 12.64
CA LYS A 123 -5.81 -2.16 12.85
C LYS A 123 -5.03 -2.20 11.53
N GLU A 124 -5.28 -3.19 10.68
CA GLU A 124 -4.57 -3.35 9.39
C GLU A 124 -4.89 -2.21 8.43
N LEU A 125 -6.13 -1.75 8.39
CA LEU A 125 -6.53 -0.59 7.58
C LEU A 125 -5.90 0.71 8.08
N ASN A 126 -5.82 0.92 9.40
CA ASN A 126 -5.12 2.07 9.97
C ASN A 126 -3.62 2.02 9.66
N TYR A 127 -3.02 0.84 9.73
CA TYR A 127 -1.62 0.65 9.34
C TYR A 127 -1.38 0.99 7.86
N LEU A 128 -2.23 0.50 6.96
CA LEU A 128 -2.18 0.86 5.54
C LEU A 128 -2.41 2.36 5.32
N LYS A 129 -3.34 2.96 6.06
CA LYS A 129 -3.61 4.41 5.99
C LYS A 129 -2.36 5.22 6.31
N GLU A 130 -1.70 4.93 7.43
CA GLU A 130 -0.47 5.60 7.84
C GLU A 130 0.62 5.46 6.77
N TRP A 131 0.85 4.25 6.27
CA TRP A 131 1.87 4.01 5.25
C TRP A 131 1.54 4.65 3.91
N SER A 132 0.28 4.62 3.48
CA SER A 132 -0.15 5.28 2.25
C SER A 132 0.11 6.79 2.32
N GLN A 133 -0.03 7.41 3.50
CA GLN A 133 0.29 8.83 3.70
C GLN A 133 1.80 9.08 3.61
N ARG A 134 2.63 8.26 4.26
CA ARG A 134 4.10 8.38 4.21
C ARG A 134 4.63 8.18 2.78
N LEU A 135 4.11 7.20 2.06
CA LEU A 135 4.53 6.93 0.69
C LEU A 135 4.04 8.02 -0.28
N LEU A 136 2.84 8.56 -0.09
CA LEU A 136 2.39 9.70 -0.88
C LEU A 136 3.22 10.96 -0.65
N LEU A 137 3.70 11.16 0.58
CA LEU A 137 4.62 12.25 0.88
C LEU A 137 5.91 12.11 0.06
N LEU A 138 6.46 10.90 0.01
CA LEU A 138 7.62 10.58 -0.83
C LEU A 138 7.33 10.90 -2.31
N VAL A 139 6.23 10.40 -2.84
CA VAL A 139 5.81 10.64 -4.24
C VAL A 139 5.83 12.14 -4.53
N LYS A 140 5.13 12.93 -3.72
CA LYS A 140 5.02 14.38 -3.91
C LYS A 140 6.37 15.09 -3.82
N LEU A 141 7.17 14.76 -2.81
CA LEU A 141 8.48 15.39 -2.60
C LEU A 141 9.40 15.13 -3.79
N VAL A 142 9.50 13.86 -4.20
CA VAL A 142 10.34 13.44 -5.32
C VAL A 142 9.87 14.07 -6.63
N GLU A 143 8.57 14.10 -6.89
CA GLU A 143 8.04 14.74 -8.09
C GLU A 143 8.28 16.26 -8.11
N SER A 144 8.14 16.93 -6.97
CA SER A 144 8.40 18.37 -6.84
C SER A 144 9.88 18.73 -7.07
N ILE A 145 10.81 17.85 -6.68
CA ILE A 145 12.25 18.04 -6.92
C ILE A 145 12.60 17.92 -8.42
N GLY A 146 11.77 17.23 -9.20
CA GLY A 146 11.98 17.04 -10.64
C GLY A 146 13.07 16.01 -10.94
N VAL A 147 12.70 14.73 -10.84
CA VAL A 147 13.62 13.61 -11.12
C VAL A 147 13.75 13.33 -12.62
N LYS A 148 15.00 13.29 -13.08
CA LYS A 148 15.37 12.88 -14.45
C LYS A 148 15.54 11.37 -14.55
N LYS A 149 16.26 10.76 -13.60
CA LYS A 149 16.40 9.30 -13.49
C LYS A 149 16.84 8.87 -12.09
N PHE A 150 16.48 7.65 -11.73
CA PHE A 150 17.03 6.97 -10.56
C PHE A 150 18.39 6.34 -10.87
N THR A 151 19.26 6.26 -9.86
CA THR A 151 20.65 5.78 -10.00
C THR A 151 21.07 4.71 -8.99
N SER A 152 20.29 4.44 -7.95
CA SER A 152 20.65 3.45 -6.93
C SER A 152 20.35 2.00 -7.33
N HIS A 153 20.73 1.05 -6.46
CA HIS A 153 20.67 -0.40 -6.65
C HIS A 153 19.47 -0.91 -7.46
N LEU A 154 19.78 -1.67 -8.52
CA LEU A 154 18.79 -2.48 -9.22
C LEU A 154 18.50 -3.76 -8.42
N ASP A 155 17.23 -4.16 -8.39
CA ASP A 155 16.80 -5.52 -8.10
C ASP A 155 17.47 -6.43 -9.12
N SER A 156 18.40 -7.25 -8.65
CA SER A 156 19.20 -8.15 -9.48
C SER A 156 18.34 -9.19 -10.22
N LEU A 157 17.09 -9.42 -9.78
CA LEU A 157 16.21 -10.42 -10.36
C LEU A 157 15.35 -9.88 -11.51
N ASP A 158 14.96 -8.61 -11.49
CA ASP A 158 14.01 -8.05 -12.48
C ASP A 158 14.39 -6.67 -13.04
N GLY A 159 15.54 -6.12 -12.65
CA GLY A 159 16.10 -4.89 -13.23
C GLY A 159 15.37 -3.60 -12.84
N ARG A 160 14.58 -3.62 -11.75
CA ARG A 160 13.90 -2.45 -11.18
C ARG A 160 14.73 -1.77 -10.10
N TYR A 161 14.58 -0.48 -9.88
CA TYR A 161 15.27 0.21 -8.77
C TYR A 161 14.70 -0.23 -7.42
N ALA A 162 15.55 -0.57 -6.46
CA ALA A 162 15.12 -1.03 -5.13
C ALA A 162 15.02 0.13 -4.14
N LEU A 163 13.84 0.29 -3.52
CA LEU A 163 13.56 1.22 -2.42
C LEU A 163 13.35 0.45 -1.11
N TRP A 164 14.40 0.36 -0.31
CA TRP A 164 14.44 -0.27 1.01
C TRP A 164 13.89 0.60 2.14
N ILE A 165 12.79 0.19 2.76
CA ILE A 165 12.20 0.90 3.90
C ILE A 165 12.82 0.40 5.21
N GLY A 166 13.28 1.33 6.06
CA GLY A 166 13.83 1.03 7.38
C GLY A 166 15.26 0.49 7.36
N SER A 167 15.99 0.70 6.25
CA SER A 167 17.41 0.39 6.17
C SER A 167 18.26 1.54 6.74
N ASN A 168 19.39 1.20 7.35
CA ASN A 168 20.45 2.17 7.67
C ASN A 168 21.31 2.51 6.44
N ASP A 169 21.24 1.70 5.39
CA ASP A 169 21.91 1.93 4.11
C ASP A 169 21.10 2.91 3.24
N PRO A 170 21.77 3.71 2.38
CA PRO A 170 21.10 4.59 1.42
C PRO A 170 20.04 3.84 0.64
N VAL A 171 18.81 4.31 0.82
CA VAL A 171 17.63 3.62 0.32
C VAL A 171 17.61 3.72 -1.19
N VAL A 172 17.75 4.95 -1.73
CA VAL A 172 17.75 5.23 -3.17
C VAL A 172 18.50 6.54 -3.49
N SER A 173 19.08 6.66 -4.68
CA SER A 173 19.65 7.90 -5.23
C SER A 173 19.03 8.23 -6.58
N PHE A 174 18.96 9.51 -6.91
CA PHE A 174 18.43 9.98 -8.18
C PHE A 174 19.08 11.29 -8.62
N ILE A 175 19.06 11.52 -9.94
CA ILE A 175 19.53 12.75 -10.58
C ILE A 175 18.33 13.64 -10.89
N THR A 176 18.42 14.90 -10.51
CA THR A 176 17.39 15.92 -10.79
C THR A 176 17.52 16.50 -12.20
N ASN A 177 16.53 17.29 -12.61
CA ASN A 177 16.58 18.02 -13.89
C ASN A 177 17.73 19.04 -13.96
N ASN A 178 18.27 19.47 -12.83
CA ASN A 178 19.41 20.39 -12.74
C ASN A 178 20.75 19.64 -12.57
N ASP A 179 20.78 18.34 -12.88
CA ASP A 179 21.94 17.45 -12.78
C ASP A 179 22.57 17.37 -11.37
N LYS A 180 21.78 17.61 -10.32
CA LYS A 180 22.15 17.35 -8.92
C LYS A 180 21.84 15.90 -8.55
N GLU A 181 22.75 15.23 -7.86
CA GLU A 181 22.51 13.89 -7.31
C GLU A 181 22.02 13.98 -5.87
N ILE A 182 20.86 13.39 -5.61
CA ILE A 182 20.24 13.37 -4.29
C ILE A 182 20.15 11.94 -3.83
N THR A 183 20.63 11.68 -2.62
CA THR A 183 20.41 10.41 -1.93
C THR A 183 19.24 10.56 -0.97
N LEU A 184 18.38 9.56 -0.93
CA LEU A 184 17.13 9.52 -0.20
C LEU A 184 17.12 8.31 0.74
N TRP A 185 16.58 8.54 1.94
CA TRP A 185 16.28 7.51 2.91
C TRP A 185 14.83 7.64 3.41
N LEU A 186 14.25 6.49 3.79
CA LEU A 186 12.94 6.40 4.44
C LEU A 186 13.12 5.82 5.83
N LEU A 187 12.58 6.50 6.85
CA LEU A 187 12.73 6.14 8.27
C LEU A 187 14.19 6.09 8.73
N TYR A 188 14.93 7.16 8.47
CA TYR A 188 16.36 7.26 8.83
C TYR A 188 16.62 8.43 9.75
N ASN A 189 17.43 8.23 10.80
CA ASN A 189 17.80 9.24 11.80
C ASN A 189 16.60 10.02 12.40
N GLY A 190 15.46 9.35 12.58
CA GLY A 190 14.24 9.98 13.11
C GLY A 190 13.41 10.76 12.09
N CYS A 191 13.85 10.84 10.83
CA CYS A 191 13.12 11.45 9.73
C CYS A 191 12.19 10.44 9.06
N GLU A 192 11.00 10.89 8.65
CA GLU A 192 10.14 10.12 7.74
C GLU A 192 10.81 9.97 6.38
N ILE A 193 11.31 11.09 5.85
CA ILE A 193 12.13 11.14 4.64
C ILE A 193 13.36 11.98 4.92
N PHE A 194 14.54 11.43 4.64
CA PHE A 194 15.80 12.15 4.72
C PHE A 194 16.39 12.27 3.32
N LEU A 195 16.79 13.48 2.94
CA LEU A 195 17.44 13.77 1.66
C LEU A 195 18.82 14.35 1.92
N LYS A 196 19.78 13.95 1.10
CA LYS A 196 21.13 14.51 1.09
C LYS A 196 21.58 14.84 -0.32
N GLU A 197 22.01 16.09 -0.51
CA GLU A 197 22.71 16.57 -1.70
C GLU A 197 24.03 17.14 -1.20
N GLN A 198 25.16 16.48 -1.51
CA GLN A 198 26.49 16.87 -0.99
C GLN A 198 26.49 17.16 0.53
N ASN A 199 26.57 18.44 0.91
CA ASN A 199 26.63 18.93 2.30
C ASN A 199 25.28 19.45 2.83
N ILE A 200 24.22 19.40 2.01
CA ILE A 200 22.88 19.83 2.37
C ILE A 200 22.09 18.60 2.82
N GLU A 201 21.61 18.64 4.05
CA GLU A 201 20.82 17.58 4.66
C GLU A 201 19.42 18.10 4.99
N ILE A 202 18.40 17.35 4.60
CA ILE A 202 16.99 17.72 4.77
C ILE A 202 16.25 16.57 5.42
N CYS A 203 15.70 16.84 6.60
CA CYS A 203 14.86 15.94 7.35
C CYS A 203 13.39 16.37 7.22
N VAL A 204 12.54 15.47 6.76
CA VAL A 204 11.09 15.63 6.79
C VAL A 204 10.54 14.82 7.96
N GLU A 205 10.00 15.50 8.96
CA GLU A 205 9.48 14.91 10.20
C GLU A 205 7.99 14.59 10.11
N LYS A 206 7.54 13.65 10.95
CA LYS A 206 6.15 13.21 11.04
C LYS A 206 5.19 14.32 11.47
N ASP A 207 5.59 15.18 12.41
CA ASP A 207 4.70 16.19 13.02
C ASP A 207 4.49 17.45 12.17
N LYS A 208 5.28 17.62 11.11
CA LYS A 208 5.07 18.66 10.08
C LYS A 208 4.06 18.22 9.00
N LEU A 209 3.47 17.03 9.16
CA LEU A 209 2.43 16.49 8.28
C LEU A 209 1.04 16.85 8.80
N ILE A 210 0.64 18.12 8.72
CA ILE A 210 -0.75 18.49 9.03
C ILE A 210 -1.63 18.13 7.84
N PHE A 211 -2.42 17.07 7.99
CA PHE A 211 -3.33 16.55 6.98
C PHE A 211 -4.73 17.17 7.15
N ASN A 212 -5.03 18.23 6.39
CA ASN A 212 -6.39 18.79 6.31
C ASN A 212 -7.03 18.40 4.96
N GLY A 213 -7.55 17.17 4.88
CA GLY A 213 -8.21 16.64 3.67
C GLY A 213 -7.26 16.44 2.48
N ASN A 214 -7.72 16.73 1.26
CA ASN A 214 -6.95 16.58 0.00
C ASN A 214 -5.83 17.62 -0.20
N LYS A 215 -5.67 18.57 0.73
CA LYS A 215 -4.61 19.60 0.66
C LYS A 215 -3.53 19.28 1.69
N PHE A 216 -2.33 19.00 1.19
CA PHE A 216 -1.12 19.08 1.99
C PHE A 216 -0.78 20.57 2.14
N ASN A 217 -0.86 21.12 3.35
CA ASN A 217 -0.30 22.43 3.63
C ASN A 217 1.17 22.23 4.02
N PHE A 218 2.05 22.35 3.04
CA PHE A 218 3.47 22.45 3.31
C PHE A 218 3.83 23.93 3.45
N GLU A 219 3.88 24.46 4.66
CA GLU A 219 4.59 25.73 4.89
C GLU A 219 6.11 25.60 4.62
N ASN A 220 6.61 24.39 4.30
CA ASN A 220 8.03 24.09 4.13
C ASN A 220 8.43 23.46 2.78
N MET A 221 7.52 23.19 1.83
CA MET A 221 7.93 22.54 0.57
C MET A 221 8.70 23.52 -0.31
N ASP A 222 8.26 24.78 -0.40
CA ASP A 222 9.01 25.83 -1.07
C ASP A 222 10.37 26.07 -0.40
N THR A 223 10.43 26.02 0.94
CA THR A 223 11.68 26.10 1.70
C THR A 223 12.62 24.93 1.42
N ILE A 224 12.09 23.71 1.32
CA ILE A 224 12.86 22.50 0.97
C ILE A 224 13.34 22.59 -0.47
N LEU A 225 12.47 22.97 -1.41
CA LEU A 225 12.82 23.16 -2.81
C LEU A 225 13.88 24.26 -2.97
N HIS A 226 13.77 25.38 -2.26
CA HIS A 226 14.79 26.44 -2.25
C HIS A 226 16.15 26.00 -1.69
N LYS A 227 16.19 24.98 -0.82
CA LYS A 227 17.45 24.42 -0.33
C LYS A 227 18.08 23.43 -1.31
N ILE A 228 17.27 22.78 -2.15
CA ILE A 228 17.69 21.71 -3.07
C ILE A 228 17.94 22.23 -4.48
N LEU A 229 17.06 23.08 -5.01
CA LEU A 229 17.06 23.60 -6.38
C LEU A 229 17.91 24.86 -6.46
#